data_AF-A0A7S4F4F5-F1
#
_entry.id   AF-A0A7S4F4F5-F1
#
_cell.length_a   1.000
_cell.length_b   1.000
_cell.length_c   1.000
_cell.angle_alpha   90.00
_cell.angle_beta   90.00
_cell.angle_gamma   90.00
#
_symmetry.space_group_name_H-M   'P 1'
#
loop_
_entity.id
_entity.type
_entity.pdbx_description
1 polymer ?
#
loop_
_entity_poly.entity_id
_entity_poly.type
_entity_poly.pdbx_seq_one_letter_code
_entity_poly.pdbx_strand_id
1 'polypeptide(L)'
;AEGSGRDSRAAGSVAAAGARLAAHAHASAAPLEAFGNCKTLRNDNSSRFGKFMRLHFDGQSGALLRGSVERYLLEKSRVVTQEVGERSYHAFYQLCAGAPLELRERLLLHDGVTAEDFDYLTAGETVAVSGIDDADDFDTVDDALRAMHASLPDEALVDQDREGEGLWHCLAAILHLGNVRFQESASGVAGGGGASACLHDEDADVAAAAATLLGCEQAALLEALCTRTISAGAEVCVLAKSVKEACTSRDALAKALYERAFDRLIEVVNHVMAETGQSAEGGAVGGRRGGREGGREGGGG
;
A
#
# COMPACT_ATOMS: atom_id res chain seq x y z
N ALA A 1 48.56 -23.80 10.91
CA ALA A 1 47.28 -23.92 11.63
C ALA A 1 46.38 -22.70 11.37
N GLU A 2 46.32 -22.19 10.13
CA GLU A 2 45.60 -20.94 9.81
C GLU A 2 44.28 -21.17 9.04
N GLY A 3 43.94 -22.42 8.70
CA GLY A 3 42.74 -22.76 7.93
C GLY A 3 41.45 -22.91 8.75
N SER A 4 41.54 -23.27 10.04
CA SER A 4 40.34 -23.62 10.83
C SER A 4 39.51 -22.42 11.31
N GLY A 5 40.08 -21.21 11.32
CA GLY A 5 39.40 -19.99 11.79
C GLY A 5 38.58 -19.24 10.72
N ARG A 6 38.81 -19.51 9.43
CA ARG A 6 38.04 -18.90 8.32
C ARG A 6 36.72 -19.64 8.08
N ASP A 7 36.74 -20.97 8.09
CA ASP A 7 35.53 -21.78 7.91
C ASP A 7 34.55 -21.63 9.08
N SER A 8 35.04 -21.48 10.32
CA SER A 8 34.17 -21.25 11.48
C SER A 8 33.50 -19.87 11.48
N ARG A 9 34.17 -18.83 10.95
CA ARG A 9 33.60 -17.49 10.79
C ARG A 9 32.59 -17.43 9.65
N ALA A 10 32.86 -18.11 8.53
CA ALA A 10 31.95 -18.21 7.41
C ALA A 10 30.65 -18.96 7.81
N ALA A 11 30.77 -20.11 8.48
CA ALA A 11 29.61 -20.86 8.97
C ALA A 11 28.76 -20.05 9.98
N GLY A 12 29.41 -19.29 10.87
CA GLY A 12 28.72 -18.40 11.82
C GLY A 12 27.99 -17.22 11.16
N SER A 13 28.58 -16.64 10.10
CA SER A 13 27.95 -15.57 9.31
C SER A 13 26.72 -16.05 8.55
N VAL A 14 26.79 -17.27 8.03
CA VAL A 14 25.72 -17.90 7.23
C VAL A 14 24.52 -18.30 8.11
N ALA A 15 24.76 -18.83 9.31
CA ALA A 15 23.69 -19.11 10.27
C ALA A 15 23.00 -17.81 10.76
N ALA A 16 23.77 -16.74 10.97
CA ALA A 16 23.23 -15.44 11.35
C ALA A 16 22.37 -14.80 10.24
N ALA A 17 22.77 -14.97 8.98
CA ALA A 17 22.00 -14.53 7.81
C ALA A 17 20.63 -15.24 7.72
N GLY A 18 20.61 -16.57 7.84
CA GLY A 18 19.36 -17.34 7.83
C GLY A 18 18.42 -16.99 8.99
N ALA A 19 18.96 -16.73 10.18
CA ALA A 19 18.16 -16.32 11.34
C ALA A 19 17.51 -14.93 11.16
N ARG A 20 18.22 -13.97 10.55
CA ARG A 20 17.66 -12.64 10.25
C ARG A 20 16.51 -12.73 9.26
N LEU A 21 16.66 -13.53 8.20
CA LEU A 21 15.62 -13.68 7.20
C LEU A 21 14.37 -14.38 7.74
N ALA A 22 14.54 -15.35 8.65
CA ALA A 22 13.42 -15.92 9.39
C ALA A 22 12.72 -14.88 10.28
N ALA A 23 13.49 -13.98 10.92
CA ALA A 23 12.93 -12.87 11.69
C ALA A 23 12.19 -11.86 10.80
N HIS A 24 12.69 -11.52 9.61
CA HIS A 24 12.00 -10.64 8.66
C HIS A 24 10.71 -11.29 8.12
N ALA A 25 10.74 -12.59 7.83
CA ALA A 25 9.54 -13.34 7.45
C ALA A 25 8.49 -13.36 8.56
N HIS A 26 8.92 -13.43 9.83
CA HIS A 26 8.04 -13.34 10.98
C HIS A 26 7.48 -11.93 11.16
N ALA A 27 8.32 -10.90 11.09
CA ALA A 27 7.93 -9.50 11.24
C ALA A 27 6.93 -9.05 10.16
N SER A 28 7.08 -9.54 8.93
CA SER A 28 6.15 -9.22 7.83
C SER A 28 4.78 -9.89 7.93
N ALA A 29 4.59 -10.88 8.80
CA ALA A 29 3.35 -11.64 8.89
C ALA A 29 2.18 -10.76 9.38
N ALA A 30 2.35 -10.06 10.50
CA ALA A 30 1.29 -9.23 11.09
C ALA A 30 0.83 -8.12 10.14
N PRO A 31 1.70 -7.31 9.50
CA PRO A 31 1.28 -6.33 8.51
C PRO A 31 0.58 -6.94 7.30
N LEU A 32 1.06 -8.07 6.77
CA LEU A 32 0.40 -8.74 5.63
C LEU A 32 -0.98 -9.28 5.99
N GLU A 33 -1.18 -9.75 7.22
CA GLU A 33 -2.50 -10.17 7.70
C GLU A 33 -3.41 -8.96 7.95
N ALA A 34 -2.91 -7.90 8.58
CA ALA A 34 -3.66 -6.68 8.83
C ALA A 34 -4.22 -6.06 7.54
N PHE A 35 -3.38 -5.93 6.51
CA PHE A 35 -3.74 -5.31 5.23
C PHE A 35 -4.33 -6.30 4.22
N GLY A 36 -4.22 -7.60 4.45
CA GLY A 36 -4.59 -8.64 3.48
C GLY A 36 -5.72 -9.57 3.93
N ASN A 37 -6.07 -9.56 5.21
CA ASN A 37 -7.12 -10.39 5.78
C ASN A 37 -8.27 -9.55 6.31
N CYS A 38 -9.42 -10.20 6.44
CA CYS A 38 -10.61 -9.61 7.03
C CYS A 38 -11.47 -10.68 7.70
N LYS A 39 -12.47 -10.22 8.45
CA LYS A 39 -13.55 -11.08 8.93
C LYS A 39 -14.57 -11.35 7.83
N THR A 40 -14.89 -12.63 7.63
CA THR A 40 -15.94 -13.12 6.73
C THR A 40 -16.97 -13.93 7.49
N LEU A 41 -18.02 -14.40 6.83
CA LEU A 41 -18.99 -15.32 7.47
C LEU A 41 -18.40 -16.69 7.86
N ARG A 42 -17.26 -17.09 7.27
CA ARG A 42 -16.68 -18.44 7.45
C ARG A 42 -15.38 -18.45 8.27
N ASN A 43 -14.68 -17.33 8.31
CA ASN A 43 -13.39 -17.20 8.96
C ASN A 43 -13.20 -15.74 9.37
N ASP A 44 -12.88 -15.52 10.64
CA ASP A 44 -12.66 -14.20 11.22
C ASP A 44 -11.32 -13.57 10.82
N ASN A 45 -10.39 -14.36 10.29
CA ASN A 45 -9.09 -13.92 9.75
C ASN A 45 -8.88 -14.53 8.34
N SER A 46 -9.79 -14.25 7.40
CA SER A 46 -9.72 -14.78 6.03
C SER A 46 -8.77 -13.96 5.18
N SER A 47 -7.75 -14.60 4.60
CA SER A 47 -6.92 -13.97 3.57
C SER A 47 -7.72 -13.66 2.30
N ARG A 48 -7.62 -12.41 1.85
CA ARG A 48 -8.30 -11.86 0.67
C ARG A 48 -7.34 -11.54 -0.47
N PHE A 49 -6.17 -12.15 -0.42
CA PHE A 49 -5.16 -12.18 -1.47
C PHE A 49 -4.47 -13.54 -1.48
N GLY A 50 -3.98 -13.96 -2.64
CA GLY A 50 -3.06 -15.08 -2.77
C GLY A 50 -1.63 -14.64 -2.47
N LYS A 51 -0.90 -15.44 -1.71
CA LYS A 51 0.50 -15.19 -1.34
C LYS A 51 1.39 -16.32 -1.86
N PHE A 52 2.43 -16.00 -2.62
CA PHE A 52 3.48 -16.94 -2.99
C PHE A 52 4.83 -16.45 -2.47
N MET A 53 5.44 -17.25 -1.60
CA MET A 53 6.75 -16.94 -1.03
C MET A 53 7.83 -17.77 -1.72
N ARG A 54 8.87 -17.11 -2.23
CA ARG A 54 10.08 -17.75 -2.75
C ARG A 54 11.18 -17.64 -1.72
N LEU A 55 11.85 -18.75 -1.50
CA LEU A 55 13.02 -18.84 -0.66
C LEU A 55 14.18 -19.30 -1.53
N HIS A 56 15.27 -18.54 -1.52
CA HIS A 56 16.48 -18.85 -2.27
C HIS A 56 17.50 -19.45 -1.32
N PHE A 57 17.99 -20.64 -1.63
CA PHE A 57 19.01 -21.34 -0.85
C PHE A 57 20.31 -21.42 -1.62
N ASP A 58 21.43 -21.37 -0.89
CA ASP A 58 22.74 -21.66 -1.44
C ASP A 58 22.86 -23.17 -1.73
N GLY A 59 23.35 -23.50 -2.92
CA GLY A 59 23.40 -24.88 -3.41
C GLY A 59 24.45 -25.76 -2.70
N GLN A 60 25.43 -25.16 -2.02
CA GLN A 60 26.51 -25.90 -1.36
C GLN A 60 26.30 -26.01 0.15
N SER A 61 25.97 -24.89 0.80
CA SER A 61 25.78 -24.81 2.24
C SER A 61 24.34 -25.10 2.69
N GLY A 62 23.37 -25.06 1.76
CA GLY A 62 21.95 -25.17 2.09
C GLY A 62 21.40 -23.95 2.85
N ALA A 63 22.17 -22.88 2.95
CA ALA A 63 21.80 -21.71 3.70
C ALA A 63 20.76 -20.86 2.97
N LEU A 64 19.85 -20.26 3.73
CA LEU A 64 18.86 -19.35 3.18
C LEU A 64 19.52 -17.99 2.83
N LEU A 65 19.47 -17.61 1.56
CA LEU A 65 20.19 -16.45 0.97
C LEU A 65 19.34 -15.21 0.74
N ARG A 66 18.04 -15.37 0.51
CA ARG A 66 17.05 -14.29 0.38
C ARG A 66 15.66 -14.90 0.25
N GLY A 67 14.63 -14.09 0.45
CA GLY A 67 13.27 -14.45 0.08
C GLY A 67 12.58 -13.35 -0.71
N SER A 68 11.44 -13.69 -1.30
CA SER A 68 10.51 -12.72 -1.86
C SER A 68 9.08 -13.19 -1.72
N VAL A 69 8.16 -12.23 -1.73
CA VAL A 69 6.72 -12.43 -1.66
C VAL A 69 6.10 -11.84 -2.91
N GLU A 70 5.30 -12.65 -3.61
CA GLU A 70 4.40 -12.19 -4.65
C GLU A 70 2.95 -12.28 -4.17
N ARG A 71 2.20 -11.22 -4.44
CA ARG A 71 0.77 -11.15 -4.17
C ARG A 71 -0.04 -11.41 -5.44
N TYR A 72 -1.20 -12.05 -5.29
CA TYR A 72 -2.14 -12.28 -6.38
C TYR A 72 -3.55 -11.91 -5.94
N LEU A 73 -4.32 -11.29 -6.83
CA LEU A 73 -5.77 -11.14 -6.71
C LEU A 73 -6.25 -10.60 -5.35
N LEU A 74 -5.71 -9.44 -4.93
CA LEU A 74 -6.26 -8.71 -3.79
C LEU A 74 -7.73 -8.36 -4.07
N GLU A 75 -8.63 -8.69 -3.15
CA GLU A 75 -10.06 -8.39 -3.26
C GLU A 75 -10.33 -6.90 -2.97
N LYS A 76 -10.09 -6.05 -3.96
CA LYS A 76 -10.19 -4.59 -3.81
C LYS A 76 -11.59 -4.11 -3.45
N SER A 77 -12.64 -4.78 -3.95
CA SER A 77 -14.04 -4.42 -3.65
C SER A 77 -14.33 -4.40 -2.16
N ARG A 78 -13.63 -5.21 -1.37
CA ARG A 78 -13.82 -5.27 0.09
C ARG A 78 -13.57 -3.97 0.82
N VAL A 79 -12.76 -3.07 0.24
CA VAL A 79 -12.48 -1.75 0.83
C VAL A 79 -13.75 -0.92 0.94
N VAL A 80 -14.66 -1.02 -0.04
CA VAL A 80 -15.80 -0.11 -0.20
C VAL A 80 -17.16 -0.79 -0.01
N THR A 81 -17.19 -2.12 0.01
CA THR A 81 -18.41 -2.92 0.15
C THR A 81 -18.13 -4.18 0.93
N GLN A 82 -18.99 -4.54 1.87
CA GLN A 82 -18.96 -5.79 2.61
C GLN A 82 -20.38 -6.36 2.71
N GLU A 83 -20.50 -7.68 2.80
CA GLU A 83 -21.78 -8.34 3.11
C GLU A 83 -22.11 -8.16 4.59
N VAL A 84 -23.41 -8.23 4.93
CA VAL A 84 -23.87 -8.16 6.32
C VAL A 84 -23.21 -9.27 7.14
N GLY A 85 -22.62 -8.89 8.27
CA GLY A 85 -21.84 -9.78 9.12
C GLY A 85 -20.36 -9.87 8.72
N GLU A 86 -19.88 -9.15 7.71
CA GLU A 86 -18.44 -9.12 7.34
C GLU A 86 -17.77 -7.79 7.71
N ARG A 87 -16.43 -7.79 7.73
CA ARG A 87 -15.62 -6.59 7.92
C ARG A 87 -14.86 -6.23 6.65
N SER A 88 -14.42 -4.96 6.60
CA SER A 88 -13.29 -4.55 5.75
C SER A 88 -11.98 -5.16 6.28
N TYR A 89 -10.84 -4.75 5.72
CA TYR A 89 -9.53 -5.24 6.17
C TYR A 89 -9.22 -4.82 7.62
N HIS A 90 -8.53 -5.69 8.37
CA HIS A 90 -8.26 -5.48 9.80
C HIS A 90 -7.52 -4.16 10.08
N ALA A 91 -6.59 -3.79 9.21
CA ALA A 91 -5.79 -2.57 9.37
C ALA A 91 -6.63 -1.30 9.57
N PHE A 92 -7.83 -1.22 8.99
CA PHE A 92 -8.71 -0.07 9.21
C PHE A 92 -9.26 -0.01 10.65
N TYR A 93 -9.68 -1.15 11.19
CA TYR A 93 -10.22 -1.24 12.55
C TYR A 93 -9.11 -1.05 13.57
N GLN A 94 -7.94 -1.63 13.31
CA GLN A 94 -6.72 -1.44 14.11
C GLN A 94 -6.32 0.04 14.17
N LEU A 95 -6.29 0.73 13.02
CA LEU A 95 -6.03 2.17 12.98
C LEU A 95 -7.03 2.96 13.83
N CYS A 96 -8.33 2.66 13.72
CA CYS A 96 -9.36 3.39 14.46
C CYS A 96 -9.28 3.13 15.98
N ALA A 97 -8.88 1.93 16.39
CA ALA A 97 -8.89 1.51 17.79
C ALA A 97 -7.59 1.81 18.56
N GLY A 98 -6.44 1.58 17.93
CA GLY A 98 -5.13 1.59 18.62
C GLY A 98 -4.23 2.77 18.31
N ALA A 99 -4.50 3.57 17.27
CA ALA A 99 -3.59 4.66 16.90
C ALA A 99 -3.39 5.68 18.04
N PRO A 100 -2.14 6.03 18.38
CA PRO A 100 -1.87 7.03 19.41
C PRO A 100 -2.35 8.42 19.00
N LEU A 101 -2.65 9.27 19.99
CA LEU A 101 -3.24 10.60 19.76
C LEU A 101 -2.43 11.43 18.76
N GLU A 102 -1.11 11.41 18.86
CA GLU A 102 -0.23 12.19 17.97
C GLU A 102 -0.35 11.72 16.51
N LEU A 103 -0.47 10.41 16.28
CA LEU A 103 -0.68 9.86 14.95
C LEU A 103 -2.08 10.24 14.45
N ARG A 104 -3.10 10.09 15.29
CA ARG A 104 -4.49 10.45 14.96
C ARG A 104 -4.63 11.91 14.54
N GLU A 105 -3.97 12.83 15.23
CA GLU A 105 -3.93 14.25 14.87
C GLU A 105 -3.35 14.48 13.46
N ARG A 106 -2.25 13.81 13.12
CA ARG A 106 -1.66 13.87 11.76
C ARG A 106 -2.58 13.30 10.70
N LEU A 107 -3.32 12.24 11.05
CA LEU A 107 -4.26 11.54 10.18
C LEU A 107 -5.65 12.21 10.12
N LEU A 108 -5.81 13.36 10.79
CA LEU A 108 -7.09 14.08 10.88
C LEU A 108 -8.22 13.20 11.43
N LEU A 109 -7.88 12.24 12.29
CA LEU A 109 -8.82 11.40 13.03
C LEU A 109 -9.07 12.09 14.37
N HIS A 110 -10.13 12.90 14.46
CA HIS A 110 -10.39 13.67 15.69
C HIS A 110 -10.62 12.76 16.91
N ASP A 111 -10.55 13.37 18.09
CA ASP A 111 -10.82 12.65 19.34
C ASP A 111 -12.25 12.09 19.32
N GLY A 112 -12.39 10.85 19.79
CA GLY A 112 -13.64 10.11 19.76
C GLY A 112 -14.06 9.50 18.42
N VAL A 113 -13.35 9.73 17.30
CA VAL A 113 -13.63 8.99 16.04
C VAL A 113 -13.36 7.51 16.25
N THR A 114 -14.34 6.69 15.91
CA THR A 114 -14.24 5.24 15.93
C THR A 114 -14.48 4.68 14.52
N ALA A 115 -14.36 3.36 14.38
CA ALA A 115 -14.71 2.70 13.13
C ALA A 115 -16.21 2.82 12.77
N GLU A 116 -17.08 3.18 13.73
CA GLU A 116 -18.51 3.39 13.49
C GLU A 116 -18.81 4.69 12.73
N ASP A 117 -17.85 5.63 12.71
CA ASP A 117 -18.00 6.93 12.05
C ASP A 117 -17.65 6.89 10.55
N PHE A 118 -17.27 5.72 10.01
CA PHE A 118 -16.84 5.57 8.62
C PHE A 118 -17.75 4.62 7.83
N ASP A 119 -18.34 5.13 6.74
CA ASP A 119 -19.25 4.38 5.86
C ASP A 119 -18.61 3.08 5.33
N TYR A 120 -17.32 3.12 5.00
CA TYR A 120 -16.58 1.97 4.49
C TYR A 120 -16.32 0.88 5.54
N LEU A 121 -16.51 1.15 6.83
CA LEU A 121 -16.31 0.21 7.92
C LEU A 121 -17.63 -0.29 8.53
N THR A 122 -18.73 0.44 8.33
CA THR A 122 -20.06 0.10 8.84
C THR A 122 -20.96 -0.61 7.82
N ALA A 123 -20.62 -0.60 6.53
CA ALA A 123 -21.45 -1.22 5.49
C ALA A 123 -21.70 -2.74 5.68
N GLY A 124 -20.80 -3.44 6.37
CA GLY A 124 -20.99 -4.85 6.75
C GLY A 124 -21.76 -5.08 8.06
N GLU A 125 -22.23 -4.02 8.74
CA GLU A 125 -22.93 -4.08 10.04
C GLU A 125 -22.14 -4.86 11.13
N THR A 126 -20.81 -4.87 11.03
CA THR A 126 -19.93 -5.54 11.99
C THR A 126 -18.66 -4.73 12.13
N VAL A 127 -18.42 -4.20 13.33
CA VAL A 127 -17.23 -3.42 13.64
C VAL A 127 -16.32 -4.21 14.59
N ALA A 128 -16.87 -4.69 15.71
CA ALA A 128 -16.17 -5.53 16.67
C ALA A 128 -16.35 -7.03 16.36
N VAL A 129 -15.33 -7.82 16.62
CA VAL A 129 -15.34 -9.29 16.48
C VAL A 129 -14.87 -9.91 17.79
N SER A 130 -15.63 -10.88 18.30
CA SER A 130 -15.31 -11.55 19.55
C SER A 130 -13.93 -12.22 19.49
N GLY A 131 -13.04 -11.88 20.41
CA GLY A 131 -11.71 -12.47 20.53
C GLY A 131 -10.64 -11.82 19.65
N ILE A 132 -10.97 -10.72 18.95
CA ILE A 132 -10.00 -9.84 18.29
C ILE A 132 -9.90 -8.56 19.11
N ASP A 133 -8.67 -8.15 19.44
CA ASP A 133 -8.39 -6.86 20.06
C ASP A 133 -7.68 -5.99 19.03
N ASP A 134 -8.46 -5.18 18.31
CA ASP A 134 -7.92 -4.35 17.23
C ASP A 134 -6.94 -3.29 17.76
N ALA A 135 -7.02 -2.89 19.04
CA ALA A 135 -6.08 -1.92 19.63
C ALA A 135 -4.72 -2.57 19.93
N ASP A 136 -4.71 -3.75 20.56
CA ASP A 136 -3.46 -4.49 20.80
C ASP A 136 -2.80 -4.96 19.47
N ASP A 137 -3.63 -5.36 18.49
CA ASP A 137 -3.15 -5.75 17.17
C ASP A 137 -2.53 -4.57 16.41
N PHE A 138 -3.03 -3.33 16.62
CA PHE A 138 -2.44 -2.13 16.03
C PHE A 138 -0.98 -1.95 16.45
N ASP A 139 -0.68 -2.03 17.76
CA ASP A 139 0.68 -1.86 18.27
C ASP A 139 1.63 -2.90 17.65
N THR A 140 1.18 -4.15 17.54
CA THR A 140 1.94 -5.23 16.91
C THR A 140 2.26 -4.93 15.44
N VAL A 141 1.28 -4.42 14.69
CA VAL A 141 1.42 -4.09 13.27
C VAL A 141 2.30 -2.85 13.10
N ASP A 142 2.09 -1.81 13.89
CA ASP A 142 2.83 -0.55 13.84
C ASP A 142 4.31 -0.75 14.18
N ASP A 143 4.62 -1.51 15.23
CA ASP A 143 6.00 -1.87 15.58
C ASP A 143 6.70 -2.65 14.45
N ALA A 144 5.98 -3.59 13.82
CA ALA A 144 6.51 -4.35 12.69
C ALA A 144 6.76 -3.45 11.46
N LEU A 145 5.83 -2.55 11.15
CA LEU A 145 5.97 -1.58 10.06
C LEU A 145 7.16 -0.65 10.28
N ARG A 146 7.29 -0.08 11.49
CA ARG A 146 8.41 0.77 11.88
C ARG A 146 9.75 0.05 11.79
N ALA A 147 9.82 -1.19 12.28
CA ALA A 147 11.03 -2.01 12.22
C ALA A 147 11.45 -2.30 10.77
N MET A 148 10.49 -2.65 9.89
CA MET A 148 10.78 -2.86 8.47
C MET A 148 11.18 -1.56 7.79
N HIS A 149 10.48 -0.46 8.07
CA HIS A 149 10.78 0.85 7.48
C HIS A 149 12.18 1.35 7.88
N ALA A 150 12.59 1.16 9.13
CA ALA A 150 13.91 1.54 9.62
C ALA A 150 15.06 0.74 8.98
N SER A 151 14.76 -0.39 8.34
CA SER A 151 15.74 -1.17 7.56
C SER A 151 15.81 -0.78 6.08
N LEU A 152 14.94 0.11 5.61
CA LEU A 152 15.00 0.61 4.24
C LEU A 152 16.15 1.62 4.10
N PRO A 153 16.85 1.65 2.95
CA PRO A 153 17.85 2.67 2.67
C PRO A 153 17.16 4.01 2.41
N ASP A 154 17.88 5.11 2.68
CA ASP A 154 17.36 6.47 2.54
C ASP A 154 16.75 6.73 1.15
N GLU A 155 17.34 6.19 0.07
CA GLU A 155 16.81 6.33 -1.29
C GLU A 155 15.51 5.57 -1.57
N ALA A 156 15.14 4.61 -0.73
CA ALA A 156 13.86 3.88 -0.81
C ALA A 156 12.76 4.54 0.04
N LEU A 157 13.10 5.59 0.78
CA LEU A 157 12.15 6.41 1.52
C LEU A 157 11.51 7.42 0.57
N VAL A 158 10.19 7.53 0.64
CA VAL A 158 9.47 8.64 0.01
C VAL A 158 9.53 9.81 0.98
N ASP A 159 9.83 11.03 0.52
CA ASP A 159 10.03 12.23 1.37
C ASP A 159 8.88 12.49 2.39
N GLN A 160 7.68 11.96 2.11
CA GLN A 160 6.47 12.09 2.91
C GLN A 160 6.20 10.91 3.86
N ASP A 161 6.87 9.77 3.69
CA ASP A 161 6.72 8.57 4.52
C ASP A 161 7.73 8.60 5.68
N ARG A 162 7.62 9.62 6.54
CA ARG A 162 8.44 9.72 7.74
C ARG A 162 8.01 8.62 8.71
N GLU A 163 8.97 7.82 9.18
CA GLU A 163 8.78 6.82 10.25
C GLU A 163 7.85 5.64 9.89
N GLY A 164 7.57 5.41 8.60
CA GLY A 164 6.75 4.29 8.14
C GLY A 164 5.24 4.52 8.25
N GLU A 165 4.81 5.77 8.44
CA GLU A 165 3.40 6.14 8.63
C GLU A 165 2.62 6.26 7.32
N GLY A 166 3.26 6.16 6.15
CA GLY A 166 2.63 6.37 4.84
C GLY A 166 1.48 5.40 4.56
N LEU A 167 1.55 4.17 5.07
CA LEU A 167 0.45 3.21 4.97
C LEU A 167 -0.77 3.68 5.80
N TRP A 168 -0.55 4.15 7.02
CA TRP A 168 -1.61 4.70 7.88
C TRP A 168 -2.24 5.97 7.29
N HIS A 169 -1.42 6.85 6.71
CA HIS A 169 -1.89 8.03 5.96
C HIS A 169 -2.81 7.65 4.80
N CYS A 170 -2.44 6.62 4.03
CA CYS A 170 -3.26 6.13 2.94
C CYS A 170 -4.60 5.55 3.44
N LEU A 171 -4.59 4.77 4.53
CA LEU A 171 -5.82 4.23 5.11
C LEU A 171 -6.74 5.35 5.63
N ALA A 172 -6.22 6.33 6.37
CA ALA A 172 -7.00 7.47 6.83
C ALA A 172 -7.60 8.27 5.67
N ALA A 173 -6.83 8.50 4.60
CA ALA A 173 -7.32 9.17 3.40
C ALA A 173 -8.49 8.40 2.75
N ILE A 174 -8.42 7.07 2.70
CA ILE A 174 -9.50 6.22 2.18
C ILE A 174 -10.76 6.31 3.05
N LEU A 175 -10.61 6.34 4.37
CA LEU A 175 -11.73 6.47 5.32
C LEU A 175 -12.45 7.81 5.16
N HIS A 176 -11.71 8.92 5.18
CA HIS A 176 -12.28 10.26 4.93
C HIS A 176 -12.92 10.34 3.54
N LEU A 177 -12.26 9.80 2.51
CA LEU A 177 -12.81 9.77 1.16
C LEU A 177 -14.15 9.02 1.11
N GLY A 178 -14.30 7.92 1.85
CA GLY A 178 -15.53 7.12 1.89
C GLY A 178 -16.75 7.88 2.41
N ASN A 179 -16.54 8.81 3.34
CA ASN A 179 -17.58 9.65 3.92
C ASN A 179 -17.97 10.86 3.05
N VAL A 180 -17.28 11.10 1.93
CA VAL A 180 -17.66 12.18 1.00
C VAL A 180 -18.95 11.80 0.28
N ARG A 181 -20.04 12.53 0.56
CA ARG A 181 -21.33 12.37 -0.14
C ARG A 181 -21.51 13.42 -1.23
N PHE A 182 -22.28 13.06 -2.25
CA PHE A 182 -22.59 13.92 -3.39
C PHE A 182 -24.09 14.17 -3.49
N GLN A 183 -24.47 15.35 -3.96
CA GLN A 183 -25.84 15.75 -4.23
C GLN A 183 -25.99 16.32 -5.65
N GLU A 184 -27.22 16.45 -6.13
CA GLU A 184 -27.47 17.10 -7.41
C GLU A 184 -27.30 18.62 -7.28
N SER A 185 -26.49 19.20 -8.16
CA SER A 185 -26.29 20.64 -8.23
C SER A 185 -27.56 21.35 -8.69
N ALA A 186 -28.04 22.28 -7.88
CA ALA A 186 -29.19 23.12 -8.21
C ALA A 186 -28.91 24.09 -9.37
N SER A 187 -27.64 24.49 -9.54
CA SER A 187 -27.18 25.26 -10.70
C SER A 187 -26.67 24.28 -11.74
N GLY A 188 -27.54 23.85 -12.67
CA GLY A 188 -27.12 23.07 -13.82
C GLY A 188 -26.02 23.82 -14.58
N VAL A 189 -24.76 23.44 -14.38
CA VAL A 189 -23.64 24.04 -15.11
C VAL A 189 -23.71 23.56 -16.55
N ALA A 190 -23.73 24.53 -17.46
CA ALA A 190 -23.91 24.39 -18.89
C ALA A 190 -22.89 23.44 -19.53
N GLY A 191 -23.37 22.39 -20.19
CA GLY A 191 -22.53 21.49 -20.99
C GLY A 191 -23.22 20.22 -21.47
N GLY A 192 -24.25 19.77 -20.76
CA GLY A 192 -25.14 18.69 -21.19
C GLY A 192 -26.27 18.56 -20.19
N GLY A 193 -27.52 18.71 -20.62
CA GLY A 193 -28.70 18.88 -19.77
C GLY A 193 -29.10 17.67 -18.89
N GLY A 194 -28.17 17.15 -18.09
CA GLY A 194 -28.37 16.09 -17.09
C GLY A 194 -27.97 16.55 -15.68
N ALA A 195 -28.37 15.76 -14.68
CA ALA A 195 -28.01 15.98 -13.29
C ALA A 195 -26.48 16.01 -13.10
N SER A 196 -25.97 17.08 -12.48
CA SER A 196 -24.54 17.26 -12.17
C SER A 196 -24.32 17.00 -10.69
N ALA A 197 -23.37 16.15 -10.34
CA ALA A 197 -22.94 15.96 -8.96
C ALA A 197 -22.19 17.20 -8.46
N CYS A 198 -22.43 17.57 -7.20
CA CYS A 198 -21.56 18.42 -6.40
C CYS A 198 -21.40 17.80 -5.01
N LEU A 199 -20.45 18.31 -4.23
CA LEU A 199 -20.28 17.93 -2.83
C LEU A 199 -21.58 18.20 -2.06
N HIS A 200 -21.91 17.34 -1.09
CA HIS A 200 -22.98 17.58 -0.14
C HIS A 200 -22.60 18.75 0.79
N ASP A 201 -23.54 19.65 1.09
CA ASP A 201 -23.23 20.93 1.74
C ASP A 201 -22.58 20.79 3.13
N GLU A 202 -22.82 19.67 3.80
CA GLU A 202 -22.28 19.35 5.13
C GLU A 202 -20.91 18.67 5.11
N ASP A 203 -20.42 18.22 3.95
CA ASP A 203 -19.24 17.34 3.86
C ASP A 203 -17.96 18.10 3.42
N ALA A 204 -17.97 19.43 3.53
CA ALA A 204 -16.83 20.29 3.19
C ALA A 204 -15.56 19.91 3.98
N ASP A 205 -15.69 19.67 5.29
CA ASP A 205 -14.55 19.35 6.16
C ASP A 205 -13.99 17.96 5.85
N VAL A 206 -14.84 16.97 5.61
CA VAL A 206 -14.45 15.59 5.27
C VAL A 206 -13.73 15.55 3.93
N ALA A 207 -14.25 16.25 2.91
CA ALA A 207 -13.59 16.35 1.61
C ALA A 207 -12.25 17.10 1.70
N ALA A 208 -12.13 18.10 2.57
CA ALA A 208 -10.88 18.80 2.82
C ALA A 208 -9.85 17.91 3.52
N ALA A 209 -10.28 17.09 4.50
CA ALA A 209 -9.43 16.12 5.17
C ALA A 209 -8.89 15.06 4.19
N ALA A 210 -9.76 14.48 3.35
CA ALA A 210 -9.35 13.54 2.31
C ALA A 210 -8.34 14.17 1.33
N ALA A 211 -8.60 15.39 0.85
CA ALA A 211 -7.69 16.08 -0.08
C ALA A 211 -6.32 16.38 0.57
N THR A 212 -6.32 16.82 1.84
CA THR A 212 -5.11 17.11 2.60
C THR A 212 -4.22 15.86 2.74
N LEU A 213 -4.81 14.73 3.12
CA LEU A 213 -4.06 13.47 3.27
C LEU A 213 -3.60 12.89 1.92
N LEU A 214 -4.34 13.16 0.83
CA LEU A 214 -3.92 12.82 -0.53
C LEU A 214 -2.89 13.79 -1.12
N GLY A 215 -2.57 14.88 -0.42
CA GLY A 215 -1.62 15.88 -0.87
C GLY A 215 -2.08 16.68 -2.08
N CYS A 216 -3.39 16.91 -2.24
CA CYS A 216 -3.96 17.67 -3.34
C CYS A 216 -4.96 18.75 -2.87
N GLU A 217 -5.30 19.68 -3.76
CA GLU A 217 -6.32 20.69 -3.47
C GLU A 217 -7.72 20.07 -3.49
N GLN A 218 -8.56 20.47 -2.52
CA GLN A 218 -9.95 19.99 -2.43
C GLN A 218 -10.73 20.24 -3.74
N ALA A 219 -10.57 21.40 -4.36
CA ALA A 219 -11.23 21.73 -5.61
C ALA A 219 -10.82 20.75 -6.75
N ALA A 220 -9.54 20.42 -6.85
CA ALA A 220 -9.03 19.48 -7.83
C ALA A 220 -9.53 18.05 -7.57
N LEU A 221 -9.61 17.62 -6.31
CA LEU A 221 -10.21 16.33 -5.93
C LEU A 221 -11.68 16.27 -6.35
N LEU A 222 -12.47 17.28 -6.02
CA LEU A 222 -13.89 17.34 -6.37
C LEU A 222 -14.10 17.41 -7.89
N GLU A 223 -13.29 18.17 -8.62
CA GLU A 223 -13.33 18.20 -10.08
C GLU A 223 -13.08 16.81 -10.68
N ALA A 224 -12.05 16.09 -10.20
CA ALA A 224 -11.75 14.74 -10.67
C ALA A 224 -12.89 13.73 -10.36
N LEU A 225 -13.52 13.87 -9.20
CA LEU A 225 -14.61 12.99 -8.77
C LEU A 225 -15.93 13.30 -9.50
N CYS A 226 -16.24 14.57 -9.75
CA CYS A 226 -17.53 15.03 -10.29
C CYS A 226 -17.52 15.30 -11.80
N THR A 227 -16.37 15.22 -12.48
CA THR A 227 -16.29 15.43 -13.93
C THR A 227 -15.59 14.26 -14.65
N ARG A 228 -15.83 14.15 -15.96
CA ARG A 228 -15.07 13.28 -16.85
C ARG A 228 -14.60 14.07 -18.07
N THR A 229 -13.36 13.81 -18.48
CA THR A 229 -12.80 14.35 -19.72
C THR A 229 -12.99 13.36 -20.85
N ILE A 230 -13.59 13.80 -21.95
CA ILE A 230 -13.74 13.02 -23.19
C ILE A 230 -12.94 13.73 -24.28
N SER A 231 -12.11 12.96 -25.00
CA SER A 231 -11.41 13.44 -26.18
C SER A 231 -12.06 12.85 -27.43
N ALA A 232 -12.51 13.71 -28.34
CA ALA A 232 -13.11 13.34 -29.62
C ALA A 232 -12.31 14.02 -30.75
N GLY A 233 -11.28 13.33 -31.24
CA GLY A 233 -10.35 13.90 -32.22
C GLY A 233 -9.44 14.95 -31.59
N ALA A 234 -9.56 16.21 -32.02
CA ALA A 234 -8.78 17.34 -31.48
C ALA A 234 -9.51 18.08 -30.35
N GLU A 235 -10.79 17.79 -30.11
CA GLU A 235 -11.58 18.47 -29.09
C GLU A 235 -11.56 17.69 -27.77
N VAL A 236 -11.29 18.42 -26.68
CA VAL A 236 -11.35 17.90 -25.31
C VAL A 236 -12.52 18.58 -24.61
N CYS A 237 -13.50 17.78 -24.21
CA CYS A 237 -14.69 18.25 -23.52
C CYS A 237 -14.71 17.70 -22.09
N VAL A 238 -15.00 18.57 -21.13
CA VAL A 238 -15.24 18.20 -19.73
C VAL A 238 -16.74 18.11 -19.51
N LEU A 239 -17.22 16.96 -19.06
CA LEU A 239 -18.63 16.69 -18.79
C LEU A 239 -18.83 16.42 -17.30
N ALA A 240 -19.91 16.97 -16.74
CA ALA A 240 -20.34 16.63 -15.40
C ALA A 240 -20.78 15.16 -15.31
N LYS A 241 -20.48 14.53 -14.17
CA LYS A 241 -20.98 13.21 -13.78
C LYS A 241 -22.28 13.37 -12.99
N SER A 242 -23.15 12.37 -13.09
CA SER A 242 -24.25 12.19 -12.14
C SER A 242 -23.74 11.83 -10.74
N VAL A 243 -24.58 11.99 -9.71
CA VAL A 243 -24.26 11.59 -8.32
C VAL A 243 -23.75 10.15 -8.24
N LYS A 244 -24.43 9.22 -8.92
CA LYS A 244 -24.04 7.80 -8.97
C LYS A 244 -22.66 7.58 -9.60
N GLU A 245 -22.36 8.30 -10.69
CA GLU A 245 -21.05 8.22 -11.34
C GLU A 245 -19.94 8.84 -10.48
N ALA A 246 -20.24 9.89 -9.70
CA ALA A 246 -19.31 10.48 -8.74
C ALA A 246 -19.01 9.51 -7.59
N CYS A 247 -20.02 8.87 -6.98
CA CYS A 247 -19.82 7.81 -5.97
C CYS A 247 -18.98 6.66 -6.53
N THR A 248 -19.27 6.22 -7.75
CA THR A 248 -18.48 5.16 -8.43
C THR A 248 -17.02 5.58 -8.62
N SER A 249 -16.77 6.87 -8.93
CA SER A 249 -15.42 7.41 -9.09
C SER A 249 -14.66 7.46 -7.77
N ARG A 250 -15.33 7.90 -6.69
CA ARG A 250 -14.81 7.89 -5.31
C ARG A 250 -14.40 6.48 -4.90
N ASP A 251 -15.30 5.51 -5.08
CA ASP A 251 -15.04 4.12 -4.71
C ASP A 251 -13.93 3.50 -5.57
N ALA A 252 -13.84 3.85 -6.84
CA ALA A 252 -12.74 3.44 -7.71
C ALA A 252 -11.39 3.99 -7.24
N LEU A 253 -11.35 5.26 -6.81
CA LEU A 253 -10.16 5.88 -6.25
C LEU A 253 -9.75 5.20 -4.94
N ALA A 254 -10.68 4.97 -4.01
CA ALA A 254 -10.42 4.26 -2.75
C ALA A 254 -9.80 2.88 -2.98
N LYS A 255 -10.36 2.10 -3.92
CA LYS A 255 -9.82 0.79 -4.31
C LYS A 255 -8.40 0.87 -4.89
N ALA A 256 -8.13 1.88 -5.71
CA ALA A 256 -6.82 2.07 -6.32
C ALA A 256 -5.77 2.51 -5.29
N LEU A 257 -6.13 3.38 -4.35
CA LEU A 257 -5.29 3.79 -3.23
C LEU A 257 -4.91 2.60 -2.36
N TYR A 258 -5.90 1.77 -1.99
CA TYR A 258 -5.66 0.59 -1.17
C TYR A 258 -4.76 -0.43 -1.87
N GLU A 259 -4.99 -0.68 -3.17
CA GLU A 259 -4.13 -1.55 -3.97
C GLU A 259 -2.67 -1.07 -3.98
N ARG A 260 -2.47 0.24 -4.17
CA ARG A 260 -1.12 0.85 -4.15
C ARG A 260 -0.47 0.80 -2.77
N ALA A 261 -1.24 0.99 -1.69
CA ALA A 261 -0.74 0.84 -0.33
C ALA A 261 -0.30 -0.61 -0.08
N PHE A 262 -1.10 -1.58 -0.52
CA PHE A 262 -0.75 -3.00 -0.40
C PHE A 262 0.47 -3.35 -1.25
N ASP A 263 0.61 -2.80 -2.45
CA ASP A 263 1.82 -2.93 -3.27
C ASP A 263 3.05 -2.38 -2.57
N ARG A 264 2.93 -1.18 -1.99
CA ARG A 264 4.02 -0.58 -1.22
C ARG A 264 4.41 -1.46 -0.04
N LEU A 265 3.45 -2.03 0.69
CA LEU A 265 3.74 -2.99 1.76
C LEU A 265 4.52 -4.21 1.23
N ILE A 266 4.12 -4.77 0.09
CA ILE A 266 4.80 -5.90 -0.54
C ILE A 266 6.21 -5.53 -0.98
N GLU A 267 6.44 -4.31 -1.48
CA GLU A 267 7.77 -3.79 -1.80
C GLU A 267 8.65 -3.69 -0.55
N VAL A 268 8.13 -3.14 0.56
CA VAL A 268 8.85 -3.05 1.85
C VAL A 268 9.20 -4.44 2.36
N VAL A 269 8.23 -5.38 2.35
CA VAL A 269 8.47 -6.78 2.73
C VAL A 269 9.55 -7.41 1.83
N ASN A 270 9.49 -7.19 0.53
CA ASN A 270 10.49 -7.73 -0.39
C ASN A 270 11.88 -7.13 -0.17
N HIS A 271 11.97 -5.86 0.23
CA HIS A 271 13.22 -5.22 0.54
C HIS A 271 13.89 -5.90 1.74
N VAL A 272 13.18 -6.01 2.86
CA VAL A 272 13.71 -6.65 4.08
C VAL A 272 14.04 -8.13 3.86
N MET A 273 13.31 -8.80 2.98
CA MET A 273 13.54 -10.22 2.63
C MET A 273 14.71 -10.42 1.65
N ALA A 274 15.13 -9.38 0.93
CA ALA A 274 16.25 -9.45 -0.02
C ALA A 274 17.62 -9.33 0.67
N GLU A 275 17.67 -8.73 1.87
CA GLU A 275 18.92 -8.47 2.58
C GLU A 275 19.50 -9.71 3.26
N THR A 276 20.36 -10.43 2.53
CA THR A 276 21.38 -11.28 3.14
C THR A 276 22.65 -11.28 2.28
N GLY A 277 23.56 -10.34 2.59
CA GLY A 277 24.98 -10.44 2.28
C GLY A 277 25.41 -10.21 0.82
N GLN A 278 25.56 -8.94 0.44
CA GLN A 278 26.55 -8.56 -0.58
C GLN A 278 27.51 -7.54 0.02
N SER A 279 28.65 -8.02 0.54
CA SER A 279 29.88 -7.27 0.28
C SER A 279 30.12 -7.39 -1.21
N ALA A 280 29.97 -6.26 -1.90
CA ALA A 280 30.23 -6.11 -3.31
C ALA A 280 31.64 -6.62 -3.67
N GLU A 281 31.72 -7.73 -4.41
CA GLU A 281 32.81 -7.95 -5.34
C GLU A 281 32.31 -7.60 -6.74
N GLY A 282 32.74 -6.42 -7.19
CA GLY A 282 32.56 -5.96 -8.56
C GLY A 282 33.25 -6.90 -9.55
N GLY A 283 32.51 -7.88 -10.03
CA GLY A 283 32.86 -8.65 -11.21
C GLY A 283 32.52 -7.86 -12.46
N ALA A 284 33.49 -7.07 -12.95
CA ALA A 284 33.42 -6.44 -14.26
C ALA A 284 33.17 -7.50 -15.35
N VAL A 285 31.94 -7.60 -15.84
CA VAL A 285 31.64 -8.35 -17.05
C VAL A 285 31.99 -7.44 -18.23
N GLY A 286 33.20 -7.67 -18.75
CA GLY A 286 33.68 -7.08 -20.00
C GLY A 286 32.76 -7.41 -21.16
N GLY A 287 31.92 -6.45 -21.54
CA GLY A 287 31.21 -6.47 -22.80
C GLY A 287 32.19 -6.28 -23.96
N ARG A 288 32.53 -7.38 -24.64
CA ARG A 288 33.14 -7.34 -25.98
C ARG A 288 32.19 -6.60 -26.93
N ARG A 289 32.47 -5.32 -27.20
CA ARG A 289 31.99 -4.63 -28.41
C ARG A 289 32.89 -5.03 -29.57
N GLY A 290 32.45 -6.03 -30.33
CA GLY A 290 32.87 -6.19 -31.73
C GLY A 290 32.15 -5.15 -32.57
N GLY A 291 32.85 -4.06 -32.90
CA GLY A 291 32.34 -2.98 -33.75
C GLY A 291 33.45 -2.51 -34.68
N ARG A 292 33.23 -2.75 -35.98
CA ARG A 292 34.05 -2.39 -37.14
C ARG A 292 34.61 -0.97 -37.09
N GLU A 293 35.89 -0.84 -37.45
CA GLU A 293 36.54 0.27 -38.19
C GLU A 293 38.02 -0.15 -38.33
N GLY A 294 38.75 -0.01 -39.42
CA GLY A 294 38.49 0.53 -40.74
C GLY A 294 39.55 -0.04 -41.71
N GLY A 295 39.25 0.01 -43.00
CA GLY A 295 40.22 -0.31 -44.04
C GLY A 295 41.15 0.87 -44.31
N ARG A 296 42.45 0.61 -44.49
CA ARG A 296 43.27 1.07 -45.62
C ARG A 296 44.72 0.63 -45.45
N GLU A 297 45.39 0.52 -46.61
CA GLU A 297 46.83 0.26 -46.84
C GLU A 297 47.24 -1.22 -46.69
N GLY A 298 47.91 -1.88 -47.62
CA GLY A 298 48.52 -1.51 -48.90
C GLY A 298 49.57 -2.57 -49.25
N GLY A 299 49.76 -2.87 -50.54
CA GLY A 299 51.01 -3.41 -51.06
C GLY A 299 51.03 -4.86 -51.58
N GLY A 300 51.18 -4.97 -52.91
CA GLY A 300 52.24 -5.76 -53.52
C GLY A 300 51.92 -7.20 -53.94
N GLY A 301 52.05 -7.46 -55.25
CA GLY A 301 52.17 -8.81 -55.83
C GLY A 301 51.35 -8.98 -57.08
#